data_AF-A0AAV5MMU2-F1
#
_entry.id   AF-A0AAV5MMU2-F1
#
_cell.length_a   1.000
_cell.length_b   1.000
_cell.length_c   1.000
_cell.angle_alpha   90.00
_cell.angle_beta   90.00
_cell.angle_gamma   90.00
#
_symmetry.space_group_name_H-M   'P 1'
#
loop_
_entity.id
_entity.type
_entity.pdbx_description
1 polymer ?
#
loop_
_entity_poly.entity_id
_entity_poly.type
_entity_poly.pdbx_seq_one_letter_code
_entity_poly.pdbx_strand_id
1 'polypeptide(L)'
;MQIFGFLDVEKNGSITFKEFLFGSAHVMKQPLFHQACEFAFAKCVIQGASYCSEQELADVIRPTIPDLNYEEIHGLFNLFDMDKDGRISKDDFFSCLRKNPLLIALFSPCLARKELSKDGDMVLHETV
;
A
#
# COMPACT_ATOMS: atom_id res chain seq x y z
N MET A 1 1.22 -3.39 14.88
CA MET A 1 0.71 -3.09 13.52
C MET A 1 -0.81 -3.24 13.52
N GLN A 2 -1.55 -2.21 13.10
CA GLN A 2 -3.02 -2.25 13.07
C GLN A 2 -3.57 -3.34 12.12
N ILE A 3 -2.90 -3.59 10.99
CA ILE A 3 -3.35 -4.61 10.03
C ILE A 3 -3.18 -6.05 10.52
N PHE A 4 -2.25 -6.31 11.45
CA PHE A 4 -2.13 -7.64 12.03
C PHE A 4 -3.36 -7.98 12.87
N GLY A 5 -3.78 -7.05 13.74
CA GLY A 5 -4.97 -7.22 14.57
C GLY A 5 -6.28 -7.29 13.76
N PHE A 6 -6.31 -6.65 12.59
CA PHE A 6 -7.40 -6.81 11.62
C PHE A 6 -7.50 -8.25 11.07
N LEU A 7 -6.36 -8.86 10.78
CA LEU A 7 -6.28 -10.17 10.15
C LEU A 7 -6.41 -11.31 11.16
N ASP A 8 -5.82 -11.18 12.35
CA ASP A 8 -5.91 -12.15 13.46
C ASP A 8 -7.27 -12.07 14.15
N VAL A 9 -8.30 -12.55 13.46
CA VAL A 9 -9.71 -12.52 13.90
C VAL A 9 -9.89 -13.37 15.16
N GLU A 10 -9.17 -14.49 15.25
CA GLU A 10 -9.20 -15.40 16.40
C GLU A 10 -8.41 -14.86 17.61
N LYS A 11 -7.62 -13.79 17.43
CA LYS A 11 -6.80 -13.12 18.46
C LYS A 11 -5.83 -14.08 19.16
N ASN A 12 -5.28 -15.01 18.39
CA ASN A 12 -4.40 -16.05 18.89
C ASN A 12 -2.91 -15.73 18.62
N GLY A 13 -2.62 -14.57 18.02
CA GLY A 13 -1.27 -14.12 17.69
C GLY A 13 -0.71 -14.74 16.42
N SER A 14 -1.54 -15.39 15.59
CA SER A 14 -1.19 -16.00 14.31
C SER A 14 -2.19 -15.62 13.24
N ILE A 15 -1.75 -15.58 11.98
CA ILE A 15 -2.64 -15.39 10.83
C ILE A 15 -2.66 -16.69 10.04
N THR A 16 -3.81 -17.35 10.03
CA THR A 16 -4.04 -18.52 9.18
C THR A 16 -4.15 -18.12 7.71
N PHE A 17 -3.94 -19.07 6.79
CA PHE A 17 -4.16 -18.81 5.36
C PHE A 17 -5.59 -18.34 5.06
N LYS A 18 -6.57 -18.86 5.81
CA LYS A 18 -7.99 -18.46 5.69
C LYS A 18 -8.17 -16.98 6.06
N GLU A 19 -7.62 -16.55 7.19
CA GLU A 19 -7.65 -15.16 7.64
C GLU A 19 -6.95 -14.23 6.66
N PHE A 20 -5.75 -14.60 6.20
CA PHE A 20 -5.03 -13.87 5.18
C PHE A 20 -5.87 -13.68 3.90
N LEU A 21 -6.50 -14.75 3.41
CA LEU A 21 -7.29 -14.72 2.18
C LEU A 21 -8.54 -13.84 2.34
N PHE A 22 -9.30 -14.02 3.42
CA PHE A 22 -10.50 -13.21 3.66
C PHE A 22 -10.16 -11.75 3.92
N GLY A 23 -9.11 -11.47 4.69
CA GLY A 23 -8.65 -10.11 4.93
C GLY A 23 -8.19 -9.41 3.65
N SER A 24 -7.43 -10.10 2.79
CA SER A 24 -7.03 -9.59 1.48
C SER A 24 -8.23 -9.28 0.59
N ALA A 25 -9.18 -10.23 0.49
CA ALA A 25 -10.40 -10.03 -0.29
C ALA A 25 -11.28 -8.91 0.27
N HIS A 26 -11.32 -8.73 1.58
CA HIS A 26 -12.04 -7.65 2.24
C HIS A 26 -11.43 -6.30 1.92
N VAL A 27 -10.11 -6.13 2.09
CA VAL A 27 -9.39 -4.89 1.74
C VAL A 27 -9.62 -4.50 0.27
N MET A 28 -9.55 -5.46 -0.65
CA MET A 28 -9.80 -5.20 -2.08
C MET A 28 -11.23 -4.72 -2.37
N LYS A 29 -12.21 -5.18 -1.60
CA LYS A 29 -13.63 -4.83 -1.77
C LYS A 29 -14.02 -3.49 -1.13
N GLN A 30 -13.12 -2.88 -0.35
CA GLN A 30 -13.41 -1.59 0.27
C GLN A 30 -13.63 -0.52 -0.81
N PRO A 31 -14.71 0.29 -0.72
CA PRO A 31 -15.03 1.30 -1.74
C PRO A 31 -13.88 2.29 -2.00
N LEU A 32 -13.10 2.59 -0.97
CA LEU A 32 -11.98 3.54 -1.03
C LEU A 32 -10.68 2.91 -1.53
N PHE A 33 -10.63 1.59 -1.77
CA PHE A 33 -9.39 0.90 -2.15
C PHE A 33 -8.77 1.48 -3.43
N HIS A 34 -9.59 1.75 -4.45
CA HIS A 34 -9.11 2.36 -5.70
C HIS A 34 -8.53 3.76 -5.48
N GLN A 35 -9.21 4.59 -4.69
CA GLN A 35 -8.74 5.95 -4.36
C GLN A 35 -7.46 5.91 -3.52
N ALA A 36 -7.34 4.95 -2.61
CA ALA A 36 -6.12 4.73 -1.84
C ALA A 36 -4.94 4.35 -2.76
N CYS A 37 -5.16 3.50 -3.76
CA CYS A 37 -4.14 3.17 -4.76
C CYS A 37 -3.72 4.41 -5.58
N GLU A 38 -4.69 5.24 -6.02
CA GLU A 38 -4.39 6.48 -6.75
C GLU A 38 -3.57 7.44 -5.92
N PHE A 39 -3.94 7.62 -4.67
CA PHE A 39 -3.24 8.52 -3.77
C PHE A 39 -1.84 8.00 -3.41
N ALA A 40 -1.70 6.70 -3.16
CA ALA A 40 -0.42 6.07 -2.89
C ALA A 40 0.55 6.25 -4.07
N PHE A 41 0.09 5.95 -5.30
CA PHE A 41 0.91 6.13 -6.50
C PHE A 41 1.32 7.60 -6.70
N ALA A 42 0.38 8.54 -6.53
CA ALA A 42 0.65 9.97 -6.65
C ALA A 42 1.65 10.49 -5.60
N LYS A 43 1.84 9.78 -4.48
CA LYS A 43 2.86 10.11 -3.47
C LYS A 43 4.21 9.45 -3.73
N CYS A 44 4.25 8.35 -4.48
CA CYS A 44 5.48 7.72 -4.93
C CYS A 44 6.18 8.56 -5.99
N VAL A 45 5.46 9.00 -7.01
CA VAL A 45 6.09 9.69 -8.16
C VAL A 45 6.47 11.13 -7.80
N ILE A 46 7.66 11.56 -8.24
CA ILE A 46 8.01 12.98 -8.29
C ILE A 46 7.00 13.73 -9.16
N GLN A 47 6.68 14.97 -8.78
CA GLN A 47 5.72 15.80 -9.51
C GLN A 47 6.10 15.94 -11.00
N GLY A 48 5.24 15.43 -11.88
CA GLY A 48 5.42 15.46 -13.33
C GLY A 48 6.02 14.19 -13.94
N ALA A 49 6.46 13.21 -13.12
CA ALA A 49 6.85 11.90 -13.60
C ALA A 49 5.62 11.01 -13.89
N SER A 50 5.73 10.14 -14.90
CA SER A 50 4.68 9.18 -15.26
C SER A 50 4.88 7.79 -14.64
N TYR A 51 6.00 7.57 -13.96
CA TYR A 51 6.39 6.30 -13.36
C TYR A 51 7.13 6.54 -12.04
N CYS A 52 7.14 5.50 -11.21
CA CYS A 52 7.88 5.44 -9.96
C CYS A 52 9.17 4.62 -10.17
N SER A 53 10.29 5.16 -9.74
CA SER A 53 11.59 4.49 -9.67
C SER A 53 11.76 3.72 -8.37
N GLU A 54 12.76 2.85 -8.32
CA GLU A 54 13.10 2.08 -7.12
C GLU A 54 13.43 2.97 -5.91
N GLN A 55 14.15 4.08 -6.13
CA GLN A 55 14.48 5.03 -5.07
C GLN A 55 13.23 5.75 -4.54
N GLU A 56 12.32 6.16 -5.42
CA GLU A 56 11.05 6.78 -5.05
C GLU A 56 10.15 5.83 -4.26
N LEU A 57 10.08 4.56 -4.67
CA LEU A 57 9.38 3.52 -3.93
C LEU A 57 9.97 3.36 -2.52
N ALA A 58 11.30 3.28 -2.42
CA ALA A 58 12.00 3.14 -1.15
C ALA A 58 11.70 4.32 -0.20
N ASP A 59 11.73 5.55 -0.71
CA ASP A 59 11.51 6.75 0.10
C ASP A 59 10.09 6.81 0.68
N VAL A 60 9.10 6.30 -0.05
CA VAL A 60 7.72 6.23 0.43
C VAL A 60 7.48 5.08 1.41
N ILE A 61 8.18 3.95 1.27
CA ILE A 61 7.98 2.77 2.13
C ILE A 61 8.79 2.86 3.44
N ARG A 62 9.96 3.50 3.43
CA ARG A 62 10.83 3.65 4.62
C ARG A 62 10.12 4.14 5.89
N PRO A 63 9.19 5.12 5.83
CA PRO A 63 8.43 5.51 7.02
C PRO A 63 7.58 4.38 7.63
N THR A 64 7.18 3.40 6.83
CA THR A 64 6.42 2.22 7.29
C THR A 64 7.34 1.11 7.79
N ILE A 65 8.47 0.89 7.10
CA ILE A 65 9.45 -0.14 7.46
C ILE A 65 10.86 0.50 7.38
N PRO A 66 11.33 1.12 8.48
CA PRO A 66 12.57 1.91 8.48
C PRO A 66 13.84 1.13 8.14
N ASP A 67 13.87 -0.15 8.50
CA ASP A 67 15.07 -0.99 8.43
C ASP A 67 15.14 -1.84 7.14
N LEU A 68 14.37 -1.47 6.10
CA LEU A 68 14.43 -2.15 4.80
C LEU A 68 15.82 -2.02 4.18
N ASN A 69 16.44 -3.15 3.90
CA ASN A 69 17.71 -3.20 3.19
C ASN A 69 17.52 -3.14 1.68
N TYR A 70 18.64 -3.01 0.94
CA TYR A 70 18.62 -2.88 -0.52
C TYR A 70 17.94 -4.06 -1.22
N GLU A 71 18.23 -5.30 -0.83
CA GLU A 71 17.65 -6.50 -1.46
C GLU A 71 16.14 -6.58 -1.22
N GLU A 72 15.66 -6.15 -0.05
CA GLU A 72 14.23 -6.12 0.27
C GLU A 72 13.49 -5.05 -0.54
N ILE A 73 14.08 -3.86 -0.68
CA ILE A 73 13.56 -2.80 -1.57
C ILE A 73 13.54 -3.28 -3.02
N HIS A 74 14.62 -3.91 -3.47
CA HIS A 74 14.74 -4.42 -4.82
C HIS A 74 13.72 -5.54 -5.11
N GLY A 75 13.50 -6.43 -4.14
CA GLY A 75 12.45 -7.44 -4.20
C GLY A 75 11.05 -6.83 -4.28
N LEU A 76 10.76 -5.79 -3.50
CA LEU A 76 9.50 -5.06 -3.58
C LEU A 76 9.36 -4.34 -4.92
N PHE A 77 10.41 -3.70 -5.41
CA PHE A 77 10.40 -3.04 -6.71
C PHE A 77 10.07 -4.02 -7.83
N ASN A 78 10.76 -5.16 -7.89
CA ASN A 78 10.50 -6.23 -8.86
C ASN A 78 9.10 -6.85 -8.73
N LEU A 79 8.48 -6.80 -7.55
CA LEU A 79 7.10 -7.24 -7.35
C LEU A 79 6.10 -6.24 -7.97
N PHE A 80 6.42 -4.94 -7.91
CA PHE A 80 5.60 -3.89 -8.49
C PHE A 80 5.83 -3.73 -9.99
N ASP A 81 7.06 -3.80 -10.49
CA ASP A 81 7.43 -3.72 -11.92
C ASP A 81 7.00 -5.01 -12.66
N MET A 82 5.77 -5.03 -13.15
CA MET A 82 5.15 -6.26 -13.66
C MET A 82 5.60 -6.63 -15.08
N ASP A 83 5.92 -5.64 -15.91
CA ASP A 83 6.41 -5.86 -17.28
C ASP A 83 7.94 -5.88 -17.38
N LYS A 84 8.65 -5.55 -16.29
CA LYS A 84 10.10 -5.61 -16.12
C LYS A 84 10.84 -4.61 -17.01
N ASP A 85 10.25 -3.43 -17.23
CA ASP A 85 10.90 -2.35 -17.98
C ASP A 85 11.85 -1.50 -17.10
N GLY A 86 11.94 -1.81 -15.80
CA GLY A 86 12.74 -1.08 -14.82
C GLY A 86 12.04 0.16 -14.27
N ARG A 87 10.71 0.26 -14.44
CA ARG A 87 9.88 1.37 -13.96
C ARG A 87 8.56 0.81 -13.44
N ILE A 88 7.98 1.48 -12.45
CA ILE A 88 6.63 1.14 -11.98
C ILE A 88 5.67 2.15 -12.58
N SER A 89 4.96 1.76 -13.64
CA SER A 89 3.88 2.57 -14.19
C SER A 89 2.66 2.59 -13.26
N LYS A 90 1.68 3.45 -13.56
CA LYS A 90 0.39 3.43 -12.85
C LYS A 90 -0.30 2.08 -12.99
N ASP A 91 -0.24 1.46 -14.16
CA ASP A 91 -0.91 0.18 -14.43
C ASP A 91 -0.24 -0.97 -13.67
N ASP A 92 1.10 -0.96 -13.58
CA ASP A 92 1.88 -1.92 -12.79
C ASP A 92 1.51 -1.84 -11.31
N PHE A 93 1.51 -0.62 -10.76
CA PHE A 93 1.19 -0.38 -9.36
C PHE A 93 -0.23 -0.87 -9.01
N PHE A 94 -1.20 -0.56 -9.87
CA PHE A 94 -2.60 -0.95 -9.66
C PHE A 94 -2.79 -2.44 -9.80
N SER A 95 -2.16 -3.05 -10.80
CA SER A 95 -2.23 -4.48 -11.04
C SER A 95 -1.59 -5.27 -9.91
N CYS A 96 -0.45 -4.81 -9.39
CA CYS A 96 0.22 -5.39 -8.23
C CYS A 96 -0.66 -5.31 -6.98
N LEU A 97 -1.20 -4.13 -6.64
CA LEU A 97 -2.04 -3.95 -5.46
C LEU A 97 -3.37 -4.71 -5.57
N ARG A 98 -3.94 -4.86 -6.77
CA ARG A 98 -5.14 -5.69 -6.96
C ARG A 98 -4.86 -7.17 -6.69
N LYS A 99 -3.67 -7.67 -7.05
CA LYS A 99 -3.23 -9.04 -6.76
C LYS A 99 -2.80 -9.22 -5.31
N ASN A 100 -2.29 -8.16 -4.69
CA ASN A 100 -1.75 -8.15 -3.33
C ASN A 100 -2.35 -7.01 -2.48
N PRO A 101 -3.65 -7.05 -2.14
CA PRO A 101 -4.36 -5.90 -1.57
C PRO A 101 -3.78 -5.39 -0.25
N LEU A 102 -3.18 -6.27 0.55
CA LEU A 102 -2.60 -5.91 1.84
C LEU A 102 -1.34 -5.03 1.70
N LEU A 103 -0.68 -5.02 0.54
CA LEU A 103 0.48 -4.15 0.30
C LEU A 103 0.13 -2.66 0.31
N ILE A 104 -1.16 -2.30 0.21
CA ILE A 104 -1.58 -0.90 0.39
C ILE A 104 -1.16 -0.36 1.77
N ALA A 105 -1.01 -1.24 2.77
CA ALA A 105 -0.56 -0.85 4.11
C ALA A 105 0.86 -0.28 4.13
N LEU A 106 1.71 -0.59 3.15
CA LEU A 106 3.05 0.00 3.00
C LEU A 106 2.99 1.52 2.82
N PHE A 107 1.86 2.03 2.35
CA PHE A 107 1.63 3.45 2.05
C PHE A 107 0.81 4.17 3.14
N SER A 108 0.51 3.51 4.26
CA SER A 108 -0.33 4.06 5.34
C SER A 108 0.13 5.44 5.84
N PRO A 109 1.45 5.71 6.04
CA PRO A 109 1.92 7.04 6.48
C PRO A 109 1.64 8.17 5.49
N CYS A 110 1.52 7.85 4.20
CA CYS A 110 1.12 8.80 3.17
C CYS A 110 -0.39 9.01 3.17
N LEU A 111 -1.17 7.94 3.36
CA LEU A 111 -2.63 7.98 3.38
C LEU A 111 -3.18 8.74 4.60
N ALA A 112 -2.55 8.57 5.78
CA ALA A 112 -2.96 9.26 7.00
C ALA A 112 -2.69 10.77 6.99
N ARG A 113 -1.75 11.25 6.16
CA ARG A 113 -1.31 12.66 6.15
C ARG A 113 -2.34 13.63 5.52
N LYS A 114 -3.49 13.12 5.04
CA LYS A 114 -4.60 13.91 4.51
C LYS A 114 -5.44 14.59 5.61
N GLU A 115 -5.39 14.11 6.85
CA GLU A 115 -6.14 14.67 7.99
C GLU A 115 -5.73 16.12 8.38
N LEU A 116 -4.57 16.61 7.92
CA LEU A 116 -4.04 17.93 8.30
C LEU A 116 -4.36 19.07 7.32
N SER A 117 -5.06 18.78 6.21
CA SER A 117 -5.44 19.79 5.20
C SER A 117 -6.96 19.94 5.18
N LYS A 118 -7.52 20.73 6.11
CA LYS A 118 -8.96 21.02 6.19
C LYS A 118 -9.43 21.82 4.97
N ASP A 119 -10.34 21.26 4.15
CA ASP A 119 -11.77 21.63 4.09
C ASP A 119 -12.47 20.85 2.96
N GLY A 120 -13.63 20.24 3.25
CA GLY A 120 -14.49 19.53 2.26
C GLY A 120 -14.69 18.03 2.50
N ASP A 121 -15.40 17.70 3.58
CA ASP A 121 -16.10 16.44 3.90
C ASP A 121 -15.64 15.11 3.27
N MET A 122 -15.04 14.27 4.13
CA MET A 122 -15.51 12.90 4.33
C MET A 122 -15.15 12.44 5.74
N VAL A 123 -16.16 12.16 6.55
CA VAL A 123 -16.02 11.56 7.88
C VAL A 123 -15.46 10.15 7.72
N LEU A 124 -14.19 9.95 8.03
CA LEU A 124 -13.64 8.62 8.27
C LEU A 124 -13.91 8.24 9.72
N HIS A 125 -15.14 7.83 9.99
CA HIS A 125 -15.32 6.74 10.92
C HIS A 125 -15.16 5.46 10.12
N GLU A 126 -14.07 4.74 10.30
CA GLU A 126 -14.20 3.33 10.64
C GLU A 126 -12.91 2.76 11.23
N THR A 127 -13.12 2.32 12.45
CA THR A 127 -12.33 1.44 13.28
C THR A 127 -11.92 0.20 12.48
N VAL A 128 -10.61 -0.05 12.46
CA VAL A 128 -10.08 -1.40 12.36
C VAL A 128 -10.00 -1.98 13.76
#